data_AF-A0A7L6A4W0-F1
#
_entry.id   AF-A0A7L6A4W0-F1
#
_cell.length_a   1.000
_cell.length_b   1.000
_cell.length_c   1.000
_cell.angle_alpha   90.00
_cell.angle_beta   90.00
_cell.angle_gamma   90.00
#
_symmetry.space_group_name_H-M   'P 1'
#
loop_
_entity.id
_entity.type
_entity.pdbx_description
1 polymer ?
#
loop_
_entity_poly.entity_id
_entity_poly.type
_entity_poly.pdbx_seq_one_letter_code
_entity_poly.pdbx_strand_id
1 'polypeptide(L)'
;MSWEILFHDELDAEVQTYPQALQDELLAHALLLRDFGPNLGRPTVNGLKGSRHANMKELRFAWEGEVWRVAFAFDPKRQAILLVGGNKAGADQRRFYKRLIAVADARFDHHLAEQQQTGKEQRHGKKLDQIMAALPAGRRGEIEARAAELATLKDLRQAVAQTQEELAATLGVGQDTISRLEKRSDMLLSTLRRYVEAMGGKLELVARFPDRPPLVIDHLAQETSARRATNAPAKAPA
;
A
#
# COMPACT_ATOMS: atom_id res chain seq x y z
N MET A 1 -0.87 -9.59 -17.32
CA MET A 1 -0.24 -10.76 -16.67
C MET A 1 0.11 -10.36 -15.25
N SER A 2 -0.31 -11.15 -14.26
CA SER A 2 0.04 -10.95 -12.85
C SER A 2 1.50 -11.33 -12.58
N TRP A 3 2.13 -10.62 -11.65
CA TRP A 3 3.46 -10.90 -11.11
C TRP A 3 3.34 -11.81 -9.90
N GLU A 4 4.23 -12.78 -9.74
CA GLU A 4 4.26 -13.55 -8.51
C GLU A 4 4.90 -12.72 -7.39
N ILE A 5 4.21 -12.65 -6.24
CA ILE A 5 4.67 -11.90 -5.06
C ILE A 5 5.05 -12.89 -3.96
N LEU A 6 6.28 -12.76 -3.47
CA LEU A 6 6.86 -13.57 -2.42
C LEU A 6 7.07 -12.71 -1.16
N PHE A 7 6.82 -13.29 0.01
CA PHE A 7 7.18 -12.72 1.29
C PHE A 7 8.40 -13.49 1.81
N HIS A 8 9.54 -12.83 1.95
CA HIS A 8 10.70 -13.44 2.61
C HIS A 8 10.28 -14.03 3.97
N ASP A 9 10.77 -15.21 4.35
CA ASP A 9 10.25 -15.95 5.50
C ASP A 9 10.29 -15.17 6.80
N GLU A 10 11.40 -14.44 7.05
CA GLU A 10 11.49 -13.56 8.20
C GLU A 10 10.48 -12.40 8.15
N LEU A 11 10.16 -11.88 6.96
CA LEU A 11 9.10 -10.88 6.82
C LEU A 11 7.72 -11.51 7.04
N ASP A 12 7.44 -12.70 6.51
CA ASP A 12 6.16 -13.39 6.78
C ASP A 12 5.98 -13.56 8.30
N ALA A 13 7.02 -14.04 9.00
CA ALA A 13 7.01 -14.18 10.44
C ALA A 13 6.79 -12.84 11.18
N GLU A 14 7.45 -11.75 10.76
CA GLU A 14 7.22 -10.41 11.29
C GLU A 14 5.76 -9.96 11.07
N VAL A 15 5.22 -10.16 9.86
CA VAL A 15 3.85 -9.76 9.50
C VAL A 15 2.82 -10.49 10.36
N GLN A 16 3.03 -11.75 10.71
CA GLN A 16 2.12 -12.48 11.63
C GLN A 16 2.01 -11.81 13.02
N THR A 17 3.00 -11.03 13.43
CA THR A 17 2.98 -10.30 14.72
C THR A 17 2.27 -8.95 14.65
N TYR A 18 1.99 -8.44 13.45
CA TYR A 18 1.34 -7.15 13.27
C TYR A 18 -0.15 -7.20 13.63
N PRO A 19 -0.75 -6.06 14.02
CA PRO A 19 -2.20 -5.94 14.09
C PRO A 19 -2.87 -6.39 12.80
N GLN A 20 -3.99 -7.12 12.88
CA GLN A 20 -4.66 -7.68 11.71
C GLN A 20 -4.93 -6.62 10.63
N ALA A 21 -5.44 -5.45 11.01
CA ALA A 21 -5.74 -4.37 10.07
C ALA A 21 -4.49 -3.85 9.34
N LEU A 22 -3.31 -3.88 9.97
CA LEU A 22 -2.05 -3.51 9.32
C LEU A 22 -1.60 -4.59 8.33
N GLN A 23 -1.78 -5.88 8.68
CA GLN A 23 -1.55 -6.97 7.75
C GLN A 23 -2.44 -6.82 6.51
N ASP A 24 -3.71 -6.47 6.72
CA ASP A 24 -4.72 -6.33 5.65
C ASP A 24 -4.35 -5.18 4.70
N GLU A 25 -3.93 -4.03 5.24
CA GLU A 25 -3.47 -2.91 4.42
C GLU A 25 -2.18 -3.27 3.63
N LEU A 26 -1.24 -3.99 4.24
CA LEU A 26 -0.06 -4.49 3.54
C LEU A 26 -0.43 -5.46 2.40
N LEU A 27 -1.33 -6.40 2.65
CA LEU A 27 -1.77 -7.38 1.65
C LEU A 27 -2.51 -6.70 0.50
N ALA A 28 -3.31 -5.66 0.76
CA ALA A 28 -3.93 -4.87 -0.30
C ALA A 28 -2.90 -4.21 -1.22
N HIS A 29 -1.81 -3.68 -0.63
CA HIS A 29 -0.69 -3.12 -1.40
C HIS A 29 0.11 -4.20 -2.15
N ALA A 30 0.22 -5.40 -1.59
CA ALA A 30 0.84 -6.54 -2.26
C ALA A 30 0.01 -7.02 -3.46
N LEU A 31 -1.33 -6.99 -3.38
CA LEU A 31 -2.20 -7.28 -4.53
C LEU A 31 -2.03 -6.26 -5.66
N LEU A 32 -1.89 -4.96 -5.34
CA LEU A 32 -1.53 -3.97 -6.37
C LEU A 32 -0.19 -4.29 -7.03
N LEU A 33 0.80 -4.70 -6.23
CA LEU A 33 2.11 -5.06 -6.76
C LEU A 33 2.02 -6.31 -7.66
N ARG A 34 1.18 -7.29 -7.31
CA ARG A 34 0.86 -8.46 -8.14
C ARG A 34 0.27 -8.04 -9.48
N ASP A 35 -0.71 -7.15 -9.47
CA ASP A 35 -1.48 -6.84 -10.67
C ASP A 35 -0.74 -5.88 -11.62
N PHE A 36 0.04 -4.95 -11.07
CA PHE A 36 0.73 -3.92 -11.85
C PHE A 36 2.24 -4.12 -12.00
N GLY A 37 2.88 -4.87 -11.10
CA GLY A 37 4.33 -5.13 -11.13
C GLY A 37 5.15 -3.83 -11.24
N PRO A 38 6.15 -3.77 -12.14
CA PRO A 38 6.97 -2.58 -12.36
C PRO A 38 6.17 -1.32 -12.74
N ASN A 39 4.96 -1.48 -13.28
CA ASN A 39 4.09 -0.37 -13.67
C ASN A 39 3.27 0.18 -12.49
N LEU A 40 3.41 -0.34 -11.26
CA LEU A 40 2.69 0.18 -10.10
C LEU A 40 3.10 1.63 -9.82
N GLY A 41 4.40 1.91 -9.81
CA GLY A 41 4.95 3.27 -9.77
C GLY A 41 4.49 4.13 -8.58
N ARG A 42 4.74 5.43 -8.66
CA ARG A 42 4.34 6.40 -7.64
C ARG A 42 2.82 6.61 -7.63
N PRO A 43 2.22 6.97 -6.48
CA PRO A 43 2.84 7.24 -5.18
C PRO A 43 3.19 5.99 -4.36
N THR A 44 2.66 4.83 -4.74
CA THR A 44 2.70 3.58 -3.98
C THR A 44 4.08 2.94 -3.94
N VAL A 45 4.85 3.06 -5.02
CA VAL A 45 6.21 2.53 -5.16
C VAL A 45 7.19 3.65 -5.44
N ASN A 46 8.38 3.55 -4.83
CA ASN A 46 9.53 4.36 -5.21
C ASN A 46 10.80 3.50 -5.27
N GLY A 47 11.85 4.00 -5.92
CA GLY A 47 13.18 3.37 -5.83
C GLY A 47 13.79 3.60 -4.44
N LEU A 48 14.47 2.59 -3.90
CA LEU A 48 15.13 2.68 -2.60
C LEU A 48 16.62 2.99 -2.78
N LYS A 49 16.98 4.28 -2.73
CA LYS A 49 18.36 4.73 -2.92
C LYS A 49 19.27 4.30 -1.76
N GLY A 50 20.50 3.91 -2.08
CA GLY A 50 21.53 3.53 -1.09
C GLY A 50 21.64 2.02 -0.83
N SER A 51 20.74 1.22 -1.39
CA SER A 51 20.92 -0.24 -1.49
C SER A 51 22.06 -0.59 -2.45
N ARG A 52 22.76 -1.70 -2.18
CA ARG A 52 23.72 -2.28 -3.13
C ARG A 52 23.04 -2.87 -4.38
N HIS A 53 21.73 -3.10 -4.32
CA HIS A 53 20.93 -3.66 -5.41
C HIS A 53 20.17 -2.55 -6.15
N ALA A 54 20.50 -2.34 -7.42
CA ALA A 54 19.92 -1.26 -8.22
C ALA A 54 18.39 -1.37 -8.44
N ASN A 55 17.84 -2.58 -8.32
CA ASN A 55 16.43 -2.92 -8.46
C ASN A 55 15.65 -2.86 -7.13
N MET A 56 16.29 -2.47 -6.02
CA MET A 56 15.63 -2.33 -4.71
C MET A 56 14.61 -1.17 -4.72
N LYS A 57 13.43 -1.43 -4.18
CA LYS A 57 12.28 -0.52 -4.16
C LYS A 57 11.63 -0.51 -2.78
N GLU A 58 10.76 0.47 -2.55
CA GLU A 58 9.91 0.56 -1.36
C GLU A 58 8.44 0.63 -1.78
N LEU A 59 7.59 -0.19 -1.16
CA LEU A 59 6.15 0.05 -1.04
C LEU A 59 5.91 1.10 0.03
N ARG A 60 4.96 2.00 -0.22
CA ARG A 60 4.68 3.17 0.60
C ARG A 60 3.18 3.24 0.87
N PHE A 61 2.81 3.14 2.14
CA PHE A 61 1.43 3.34 2.58
C PHE A 61 1.37 4.01 3.94
N ALA A 62 0.19 4.47 4.31
CA ALA A 62 -0.09 5.03 5.63
C ALA A 62 -1.17 4.19 6.28
N TRP A 63 -1.05 3.99 7.59
CA TRP A 63 -1.99 3.18 8.36
C TRP A 63 -2.07 3.78 9.77
N GLU A 64 -3.27 4.09 10.27
CA GLU A 64 -3.49 4.70 11.60
C GLU A 64 -2.56 5.90 11.96
N GLY A 65 -2.23 6.74 10.98
CA GLY A 65 -1.31 7.89 11.18
C GLY A 65 0.18 7.52 11.14
N GLU A 66 0.50 6.24 11.08
CA GLU A 66 1.83 5.71 10.82
C GLU A 66 2.16 5.77 9.33
N VAL A 67 3.47 5.75 9.03
CA VAL A 67 4.00 5.87 7.67
C VAL A 67 4.84 4.64 7.40
N TRP A 68 4.26 3.64 6.74
CA TRP A 68 4.90 2.36 6.52
C TRP A 68 5.74 2.36 5.24
N ARG A 69 6.90 1.69 5.33
CA ARG A 69 7.74 1.34 4.18
C ARG A 69 8.01 -0.15 4.20
N VAL A 70 7.86 -0.80 3.06
CA VAL A 70 8.25 -2.21 2.89
C VAL A 70 9.23 -2.29 1.73
N ALA A 71 10.47 -2.67 2.02
CA ALA A 71 11.49 -2.86 1.01
C ALA A 71 11.21 -4.14 0.22
N PHE A 72 11.38 -4.07 -1.09
CA PHE A 72 11.19 -5.20 -1.99
C PHE A 72 12.07 -5.09 -3.23
N ALA A 73 12.27 -6.20 -3.94
CA ALA A 73 12.98 -6.20 -5.22
C ALA A 73 12.29 -7.12 -6.23
N PHE A 74 12.44 -6.80 -7.52
CA PHE A 74 12.09 -7.72 -8.60
C PHE A 74 13.28 -8.61 -8.93
N ASP A 75 13.13 -9.91 -8.84
CA ASP A 75 14.21 -10.86 -9.05
C ASP A 75 14.40 -11.25 -10.54
N PRO A 76 15.47 -11.98 -10.90
CA PRO A 76 15.71 -12.42 -12.28
C PRO A 76 14.64 -13.37 -12.84
N LYS A 77 13.85 -14.03 -12.00
CA LYS A 77 12.74 -14.91 -12.40
C LYS A 77 11.44 -14.15 -12.64
N ARG A 78 11.48 -12.81 -12.62
CA ARG A 78 10.31 -11.93 -12.78
C ARG A 78 9.27 -12.12 -11.68
N GLN A 79 9.74 -12.34 -10.46
CA GLN A 79 8.93 -12.33 -9.24
C GLN A 79 9.27 -11.06 -8.44
N ALA A 80 8.37 -10.59 -7.59
CA ALA A 80 8.70 -9.57 -6.60
C ALA A 80 8.80 -10.22 -5.23
N ILE A 81 9.87 -9.95 -4.48
CA ILE A 81 10.03 -10.42 -3.09
C ILE A 81 9.99 -9.23 -2.13
N LEU A 82 9.04 -9.25 -1.20
CA LEU A 82 8.98 -8.34 -0.05
C LEU A 82 9.97 -8.82 1.01
N LEU A 83 10.82 -7.91 1.49
CA LEU A 83 12.01 -8.26 2.26
C LEU A 83 11.93 -7.83 3.72
N VAL A 84 11.51 -6.59 3.99
CA VAL A 84 11.44 -6.04 5.36
C VAL A 84 10.48 -4.86 5.40
N GLY A 85 9.69 -4.77 6.47
CA GLY A 85 8.76 -3.67 6.73
C GLY A 85 9.15 -2.82 7.94
N GLY A 86 8.69 -1.58 7.98
CA GLY A 86 8.78 -0.78 9.19
C GLY A 86 8.05 0.56 9.12
N ASN A 87 7.63 1.03 10.29
CA ASN A 87 7.10 2.38 10.47
C ASN A 87 8.23 3.42 10.43
N LYS A 88 8.16 4.33 9.47
CA LYS A 88 9.09 5.43 9.24
C LYS A 88 8.78 6.67 10.11
N ALA A 89 7.64 6.71 10.80
CA ALA A 89 7.25 7.86 11.61
C ALA A 89 8.32 8.17 12.67
N GLY A 90 8.67 9.46 12.82
CA GLY A 90 9.65 9.93 13.81
C GLY A 90 10.76 10.81 13.23
N ALA A 91 11.65 11.28 14.13
CA ALA A 91 12.65 12.31 13.83
C ALA A 91 13.89 11.79 13.09
N ASP A 92 14.29 10.52 13.24
CA ASP A 92 15.52 9.97 12.65
C ASP A 92 15.27 9.10 11.41
N GLN A 93 14.88 9.76 10.32
CA GLN A 93 14.63 9.11 9.03
C GLN A 93 15.90 8.46 8.43
N ARG A 94 17.08 9.03 8.71
CA ARG A 94 18.36 8.49 8.19
C ARG A 94 18.66 7.13 8.81
N ARG A 95 18.52 7.00 10.13
CA ARG A 95 18.72 5.74 10.84
C ARG A 95 17.68 4.70 10.46
N PHE A 96 16.43 5.12 10.25
CA PHE A 96 15.38 4.25 9.71
C PHE A 96 15.81 3.61 8.38
N TYR A 97 16.15 4.43 7.38
CA TYR A 97 16.53 3.92 6.06
C TYR A 97 17.83 3.12 6.09
N LYS A 98 18.82 3.52 6.90
CA LYS A 98 20.07 2.75 7.06
C LYS A 98 19.78 1.32 7.53
N ARG A 99 18.87 1.14 8.50
CA ARG A 99 18.48 -0.20 8.99
C ARG A 99 17.65 -0.96 7.98
N LEU A 100 16.63 -0.31 7.41
CA LEU A 100 15.73 -0.93 6.41
C LEU A 100 16.54 -1.48 5.23
N ILE A 101 17.45 -0.68 4.68
CA ILE A 101 18.31 -1.07 3.55
C ILE A 101 19.26 -2.20 3.95
N ALA A 102 19.90 -2.12 5.12
CA ALA A 102 20.83 -3.17 5.56
C ALA A 102 20.15 -4.54 5.67
N VAL A 103 18.93 -4.59 6.22
CA VAL A 103 18.16 -5.84 6.32
C VAL A 103 17.65 -6.28 4.93
N ALA A 104 17.15 -5.35 4.12
CA ALA A 104 16.67 -5.65 2.77
C ALA A 104 17.77 -6.24 1.89
N ASP A 105 18.96 -5.64 1.89
CA ASP A 105 20.11 -6.12 1.13
C ASP A 105 20.49 -7.54 1.56
N ALA A 106 20.64 -7.80 2.86
CA ALA A 106 21.01 -9.12 3.36
C ALA A 106 19.98 -10.20 3.00
N ARG A 107 18.69 -9.91 3.15
CA ARG A 107 17.59 -10.84 2.79
C ARG A 107 17.52 -11.07 1.28
N PHE A 108 17.82 -10.05 0.47
CA PHE A 108 17.81 -10.20 -0.98
C PHE A 108 19.03 -10.94 -1.51
N ASP A 109 20.22 -10.71 -0.94
CA ASP A 109 21.43 -11.50 -1.20
C ASP A 109 21.16 -13.00 -0.95
N HIS A 110 20.52 -13.32 0.18
CA HIS A 110 20.13 -14.69 0.52
C HIS A 110 19.19 -15.29 -0.54
N HIS A 111 18.12 -14.58 -0.89
CA HIS A 111 17.18 -15.01 -1.94
C HIS A 111 17.88 -15.30 -3.28
N LEU A 112 18.77 -14.40 -3.72
CA LEU A 112 19.51 -14.56 -4.98
C LEU A 112 20.50 -15.74 -4.95
N ALA A 113 21.14 -16.00 -3.82
CA ALA A 113 22.07 -17.13 -3.67
C ALA A 113 21.34 -18.48 -3.75
N GLU A 114 20.14 -18.56 -3.19
CA GLU A 114 19.33 -19.78 -3.26
C GLU A 114 18.74 -20.04 -4.66
N GLN A 115 18.37 -18.99 -5.39
CA GLN A 115 17.88 -19.15 -6.76
C GLN A 115 18.90 -19.76 -7.71
N GLN A 116 20.19 -19.61 -7.41
CA GLN A 116 21.30 -20.17 -8.19
C GLN A 116 21.54 -21.67 -7.88
N GLN A 117 21.01 -22.19 -6.78
CA GLN A 117 21.12 -23.61 -6.42
C GLN A 117 19.97 -24.40 -7.07
N THR A 118 20.11 -24.67 -8.38
CA THR A 118 19.18 -25.51 -9.14
C THR A 118 19.09 -26.92 -8.55
N GLY A 119 17.93 -27.30 -7.99
CA GLY A 119 17.64 -28.70 -7.61
C GLY A 119 16.86 -28.92 -6.31
N LYS A 120 16.68 -27.90 -5.46
CA LYS A 120 15.78 -27.97 -4.30
C LYS A 120 14.57 -27.06 -4.53
N GLU A 121 13.39 -27.51 -4.15
CA GLU A 121 12.17 -26.68 -4.10
C GLU A 121 12.50 -25.34 -3.43
N GLN A 122 11.99 -24.24 -3.98
CA GLN A 122 12.10 -22.92 -3.38
C GLN A 122 11.49 -22.95 -1.98
N ARG A 123 12.36 -22.93 -0.96
CA ARG A 123 11.98 -23.06 0.45
C ARG A 123 11.69 -21.72 1.12
N HIS A 124 12.28 -20.63 0.63
CA HIS A 124 12.12 -19.31 1.20
C HIS A 124 11.28 -18.42 0.28
N GLY A 125 10.27 -17.76 0.84
CA GLY A 125 9.34 -16.94 0.09
C GLY A 125 7.93 -17.51 0.09
N LYS A 126 7.10 -17.15 1.07
CA LYS A 126 5.68 -17.51 1.06
C LYS A 126 4.95 -16.73 -0.02
N LYS A 127 4.20 -17.41 -0.89
CA LYS A 127 3.50 -16.76 -2.00
C LYS A 127 2.30 -15.98 -1.50
N LEU A 128 2.10 -14.77 -2.02
CA LEU A 128 0.92 -13.95 -1.72
C LEU A 128 -0.38 -14.73 -1.97
N ASP A 129 -0.48 -15.44 -3.09
CA ASP A 129 -1.70 -16.19 -3.41
C ASP A 129 -1.97 -17.31 -2.40
N GLN A 130 -0.93 -17.94 -1.84
CA GLN A 130 -1.06 -18.92 -0.75
C GLN A 130 -1.47 -18.25 0.56
N ILE A 131 -0.91 -17.07 0.87
CA ILE A 131 -1.31 -16.27 2.04
C ILE A 131 -2.80 -15.93 1.92
N MET A 132 -3.23 -15.37 0.78
CA MET A 132 -4.62 -14.98 0.53
C MET A 132 -5.58 -16.17 0.60
N ALA A 133 -5.19 -17.34 0.04
CA ALA A 133 -6.01 -18.55 0.08
C ALA A 133 -6.21 -19.11 1.50
N ALA A 134 -5.26 -18.86 2.41
CA ALA A 134 -5.35 -19.32 3.80
C ALA A 134 -6.20 -18.40 4.70
N LEU A 135 -6.60 -17.21 4.23
CA LEU A 135 -7.39 -16.26 5.02
C LEU A 135 -8.88 -16.62 5.04
N PRO A 136 -9.60 -16.28 6.13
CA PRO A 136 -11.06 -16.32 6.15
C PRO A 136 -11.67 -15.50 5.00
N ALA A 137 -12.75 -16.01 4.39
CA ALA A 137 -13.34 -15.40 3.20
C ALA A 137 -13.75 -13.92 3.40
N GLY A 138 -14.29 -13.55 4.58
CA GLY A 138 -14.65 -12.17 4.88
C GLY A 138 -13.44 -11.24 4.86
N ARG A 139 -12.37 -11.61 5.60
CA ARG A 139 -11.10 -10.86 5.64
C ARG A 139 -10.46 -10.76 4.25
N ARG A 140 -10.45 -11.84 3.48
CA ARG A 140 -9.97 -11.83 2.09
C ARG A 140 -10.76 -10.85 1.22
N GLY A 141 -12.09 -10.83 1.35
CA GLY A 141 -12.94 -9.90 0.61
C GLY A 141 -12.67 -8.43 0.96
N GLU A 142 -12.42 -8.12 2.24
CA GLU A 142 -12.05 -6.76 2.68
C GLU A 142 -10.71 -6.31 2.05
N ILE A 143 -9.71 -7.18 2.04
CA ILE A 143 -8.40 -6.92 1.42
C ILE A 143 -8.53 -6.71 -0.11
N GLU A 144 -9.29 -7.58 -0.78
CA GLU A 144 -9.53 -7.49 -2.22
C GLU A 144 -10.28 -6.19 -2.59
N ALA A 145 -11.30 -5.82 -1.80
CA ALA A 145 -12.03 -4.56 -1.99
C ALA A 145 -11.11 -3.34 -1.80
N ARG A 146 -10.26 -3.37 -0.76
CA ARG A 146 -9.26 -2.31 -0.52
C ARG A 146 -8.26 -2.20 -1.66
N ALA A 147 -7.79 -3.31 -2.21
CA ALA A 147 -6.91 -3.30 -3.38
C ALA A 147 -7.60 -2.72 -4.62
N ALA A 148 -8.86 -3.07 -4.87
CA ALA A 148 -9.64 -2.53 -5.99
C ALA A 148 -9.86 -1.01 -5.90
N GLU A 149 -10.09 -0.48 -4.69
CA GLU A 149 -10.16 0.95 -4.44
C GLU A 149 -8.84 1.66 -4.83
N LEU A 150 -7.72 1.14 -4.35
CA LEU A 150 -6.39 1.70 -4.64
C LEU A 150 -6.03 1.59 -6.13
N ALA A 151 -6.47 0.53 -6.81
CA ALA A 151 -6.31 0.37 -8.26
C ALA A 151 -7.10 1.42 -9.04
N THR A 152 -8.35 1.67 -8.65
CA THR A 152 -9.21 2.70 -9.27
C THR A 152 -8.56 4.08 -9.16
N LEU A 153 -8.01 4.43 -8.00
CA LEU A 153 -7.26 5.67 -7.80
C LEU A 153 -6.06 5.78 -8.75
N LYS A 154 -5.35 4.68 -8.97
CA LYS A 154 -4.22 4.66 -9.91
C LYS A 154 -4.69 4.87 -11.34
N ASP A 155 -5.74 4.18 -11.77
CA ASP A 155 -6.27 4.30 -13.13
C ASP A 155 -6.80 5.71 -13.40
N LEU A 156 -7.43 6.35 -12.40
CA LEU A 156 -7.78 7.77 -12.45
C LEU A 156 -6.55 8.66 -12.63
N ARG A 157 -5.45 8.42 -11.90
CA ARG A 157 -4.21 9.18 -12.10
C ARG A 157 -3.64 9.00 -13.51
N GLN A 158 -3.65 7.79 -14.05
CA GLN A 158 -3.18 7.53 -15.41
C GLN A 158 -4.08 8.17 -16.47
N ALA A 159 -5.39 8.14 -16.26
CA ALA A 159 -6.40 8.73 -17.14
C ALA A 159 -6.22 10.25 -17.33
N VAL A 160 -5.68 10.93 -16.32
CA VAL A 160 -5.45 12.38 -16.35
C VAL A 160 -4.10 12.74 -17.00
N ALA A 161 -3.23 11.76 -17.28
CA ALA A 161 -1.87 11.92 -17.82
C ALA A 161 -0.93 12.88 -17.06
N GLN A 162 -1.42 13.65 -16.10
CA GLN A 162 -0.61 14.45 -15.19
C GLN A 162 -0.07 13.55 -14.08
N THR A 163 1.25 13.44 -14.02
CA THR A 163 1.94 12.92 -12.86
C THR A 163 1.62 13.78 -11.63
N GLN A 164 1.74 13.23 -10.42
CA GLN A 164 1.58 14.04 -9.19
C GLN A 164 2.53 15.24 -9.15
N GLU A 165 3.68 15.19 -9.84
CA GLU A 165 4.62 16.30 -9.99
C GLU A 165 4.10 17.37 -10.97
N GLU A 166 3.45 16.97 -12.07
CA GLU A 166 2.82 17.90 -13.01
C GLU A 166 1.52 18.51 -12.46
N LEU A 167 0.73 17.74 -11.71
CA LEU A 167 -0.46 18.25 -11.02
C LEU A 167 -0.07 19.22 -9.90
N ALA A 168 0.98 18.89 -9.13
CA ALA A 168 1.62 19.76 -8.16
C ALA A 168 2.11 21.06 -8.82
N ALA A 169 2.82 20.96 -9.95
CA ALA A 169 3.30 22.12 -10.70
C ALA A 169 2.15 22.97 -11.26
N THR A 170 1.12 22.34 -11.82
CA THR A 170 -0.09 23.01 -12.35
C THR A 170 -0.84 23.77 -11.25
N LEU A 171 -0.89 23.20 -10.05
CA LEU A 171 -1.56 23.81 -8.89
C LEU A 171 -0.64 24.73 -8.07
N GLY A 172 0.63 24.88 -8.47
CA GLY A 172 1.62 25.70 -7.74
C GLY A 172 1.92 25.20 -6.31
N VAL A 173 1.67 23.92 -6.03
CA VAL A 173 1.85 23.32 -4.69
C VAL A 173 2.83 22.15 -4.75
N GLY A 174 3.60 21.91 -3.69
CA GLY A 174 4.47 20.73 -3.63
C GLY A 174 3.69 19.40 -3.64
N GLN A 175 4.34 18.31 -4.06
CA GLN A 175 3.77 16.96 -4.11
C GLN A 175 3.19 16.50 -2.75
N ASP A 176 3.82 16.89 -1.64
CA ASP A 176 3.33 16.62 -0.28
C ASP A 176 1.97 17.28 0.01
N THR A 177 1.65 18.38 -0.69
CA THR A 177 0.35 19.05 -0.60
C THR A 177 -0.72 18.29 -1.37
N ILE A 178 -0.40 17.74 -2.55
CA ILE A 178 -1.32 16.86 -3.29
C ILE A 178 -1.65 15.60 -2.49
N SER A 179 -0.65 14.95 -1.89
CA SER A 179 -0.90 13.79 -1.02
C SER A 179 -1.77 14.12 0.20
N ARG A 180 -1.65 15.33 0.77
CA ARG A 180 -2.54 15.80 1.84
C ARG A 180 -3.94 16.15 1.35
N LEU A 181 -4.06 16.70 0.15
CA LEU A 181 -5.34 17.05 -0.49
C LEU A 181 -6.14 15.79 -0.81
N GLU A 182 -5.50 14.75 -1.37
CA GLU A 182 -6.10 13.43 -1.59
C GLU A 182 -6.68 12.90 -0.25
N LYS A 183 -5.84 12.81 0.80
CA LYS A 183 -6.26 12.33 2.13
C LYS A 183 -7.38 13.13 2.79
N ARG A 184 -7.42 14.46 2.62
CA ARG A 184 -8.47 15.32 3.21
C ARG A 184 -9.79 15.21 2.46
N SER A 185 -9.72 15.07 1.13
CA SER A 185 -10.91 14.93 0.29
C SER A 185 -11.63 13.61 0.59
N ASP A 186 -10.88 12.54 0.83
CA ASP A 186 -11.40 11.23 1.25
C ASP A 186 -12.24 11.32 2.54
N MET A 187 -11.83 12.14 3.52
CA MET A 187 -12.61 12.34 4.76
C MET A 187 -13.92 13.13 4.56
N LEU A 188 -13.92 14.12 3.66
CA LEU A 188 -15.12 14.92 3.39
C LEU A 188 -16.13 14.12 2.55
N LEU A 189 -15.64 13.37 1.55
CA LEU A 189 -16.46 12.56 0.66
C LEU A 189 -17.09 11.37 1.39
N SER A 190 -16.36 10.71 2.29
CA SER A 190 -16.91 9.64 3.14
C SER A 190 -18.01 10.15 4.07
N THR A 191 -17.87 11.36 4.61
CA THR A 191 -18.92 12.01 5.40
C THR A 191 -20.17 12.31 4.55
N LEU A 192 -19.98 12.88 3.35
CA LEU A 192 -21.07 13.19 2.45
C LEU A 192 -21.80 11.94 1.95
N ARG A 193 -21.05 10.86 1.65
CA ARG A 193 -21.60 9.56 1.27
C ARG A 193 -22.51 9.01 2.36
N ARG A 194 -22.02 8.94 3.60
CA ARG A 194 -22.82 8.50 4.75
C ARG A 194 -24.07 9.33 4.95
N TYR A 195 -23.99 10.64 4.73
CA TYR A 195 -25.14 11.53 4.84
C TYR A 195 -26.21 11.24 3.77
N VAL A 196 -25.79 11.08 2.51
CA VAL A 196 -26.69 10.75 1.39
C VAL A 196 -27.31 9.35 1.55
N GLU A 197 -26.53 8.35 1.96
CA GLU A 197 -27.00 7.00 2.23
C GLU A 197 -27.97 6.93 3.41
N ALA A 198 -27.74 7.70 4.47
CA ALA A 198 -28.67 7.82 5.59
C ALA A 198 -30.03 8.42 5.19
N MET A 199 -30.08 9.16 4.08
CA MET A 199 -31.33 9.67 3.48
C MET A 199 -31.93 8.71 2.44
N GLY A 200 -31.36 7.51 2.27
CA GLY A 200 -31.79 6.53 1.25
C GLY A 200 -31.33 6.84 -0.17
N GLY A 201 -30.42 7.80 -0.34
CA GLY A 201 -29.83 8.15 -1.62
C GLY A 201 -28.54 7.37 -1.91
N LYS A 202 -28.08 7.44 -3.16
CA LYS A 202 -26.78 6.90 -3.59
C LYS A 202 -25.89 8.05 -4.05
N LEU A 203 -24.68 8.16 -3.48
CA LEU A 203 -23.69 9.13 -3.94
C LEU A 203 -22.79 8.49 -5.00
N GLU A 204 -22.79 9.08 -6.20
CA GLU A 204 -21.89 8.72 -7.30
C GLU A 204 -20.99 9.92 -7.60
N LEU A 205 -19.67 9.73 -7.60
CA LEU A 205 -18.73 10.79 -7.94
C LEU A 205 -18.29 10.60 -9.38
N VAL A 206 -18.54 11.59 -10.25
CA VAL A 206 -18.32 11.44 -11.69
C VAL A 206 -17.21 12.38 -12.16
N ALA A 207 -16.11 11.82 -12.65
CA ALA A 207 -15.05 12.59 -13.30
C ALA A 207 -15.35 12.73 -14.80
N ARG A 208 -15.38 13.98 -15.28
CA ARG A 208 -15.58 14.31 -16.70
C ARG A 208 -14.29 14.86 -17.29
N PHE A 209 -13.94 14.37 -18.46
CA PHE A 209 -12.79 14.81 -19.23
C PHE A 209 -13.23 15.13 -20.66
N PRO A 210 -12.63 16.13 -21.32
CA PRO A 210 -13.05 16.56 -22.66
C PRO A 210 -12.91 15.46 -23.72
N ASP A 211 -11.94 14.54 -23.57
CA ASP A 211 -11.59 13.57 -24.61
C ASP A 211 -12.02 12.12 -24.32
N ARG A 212 -12.91 11.90 -23.34
CA ARG A 212 -13.35 10.52 -22.96
C ARG A 212 -14.70 10.48 -22.25
N PRO A 213 -15.38 9.33 -22.23
CA PRO A 213 -16.62 9.14 -21.48
C PRO A 213 -16.45 9.43 -19.97
N PRO A 214 -17.50 9.93 -19.30
CA PRO A 214 -17.48 10.14 -17.85
C PRO A 214 -17.15 8.85 -17.10
N LEU A 215 -16.30 8.97 -16.08
CA LEU A 215 -15.94 7.88 -15.18
C LEU A 215 -16.67 8.03 -13.87
N VAL A 216 -17.38 6.98 -13.45
CA VAL A 216 -17.96 6.89 -12.12
C VAL A 216 -16.88 6.37 -11.16
N ILE A 217 -16.70 7.07 -10.05
CA ILE A 217 -15.78 6.75 -8.97
C ILE A 217 -16.64 6.25 -7.80
N ASP A 218 -16.76 4.94 -7.68
CA ASP A 218 -17.66 4.30 -6.70
C ASP A 218 -17.07 4.29 -5.28
N HIS A 219 -15.74 4.25 -5.14
CA HIS A 219 -15.07 4.12 -3.83
C HIS A 219 -13.88 5.09 -3.70
N LEU A 220 -14.05 6.09 -2.83
CA LEU A 220 -12.98 6.91 -2.26
C LEU A 220 -13.16 6.86 -0.74
N ALA A 221 -12.37 5.98 -0.10
CA ALA A 221 -12.29 5.70 1.33
C ALA A 221 -13.61 5.33 2.04
N GLN A 222 -13.74 4.05 2.39
CA GLN A 222 -14.49 3.66 3.59
C GLN A 222 -13.48 3.39 4.71
N GLU A 223 -13.52 4.20 5.78
CA GLU A 223 -13.20 3.88 7.19
C GLU A 223 -13.06 5.19 7.98
N THR A 224 -13.49 5.39 9.24
CA THR A 224 -14.05 4.57 10.32
C THR A 224 -14.93 5.51 11.18
N SER A 225 -16.22 5.22 11.36
CA SER A 225 -17.09 6.00 12.27
C SER A 225 -17.60 5.23 13.49
N ALA A 226 -17.06 4.06 13.78
CA ALA A 226 -17.62 3.17 14.81
C ALA A 226 -16.89 3.16 16.18
N ARG A 227 -15.82 3.93 16.43
CA ARG A 227 -15.01 3.72 17.67
C ARG A 227 -14.76 4.92 18.58
N ARG A 228 -15.46 6.05 18.39
CA ARG A 228 -15.29 7.23 19.27
C ARG A 228 -16.09 7.19 20.58
N ALA A 229 -16.80 6.10 20.88
CA ALA A 229 -17.72 6.03 22.02
C ALA A 229 -17.13 5.47 23.33
N THR A 230 -15.85 5.05 23.40
CA THR A 230 -15.34 4.36 24.61
C THR A 230 -14.28 5.10 25.42
N ASN A 231 -13.83 6.30 25.03
CA ASN A 231 -12.89 7.07 25.85
C ASN A 231 -13.54 8.33 26.44
N ALA A 232 -14.38 8.13 27.46
CA ALA A 232 -14.65 9.15 28.46
C ALA A 232 -13.59 9.03 29.58
N PRO A 233 -12.92 10.12 30.01
CA PRO A 233 -11.92 10.03 31.06
C PRO A 233 -12.58 9.79 32.42
N ALA A 234 -12.14 8.74 33.12
CA ALA A 234 -12.48 8.52 34.52
C ALA A 234 -11.89 9.66 35.37
N LYS A 235 -12.74 10.34 36.14
CA LYS A 235 -12.33 11.30 37.18
C LYS A 235 -11.51 10.58 38.25
N ALA A 236 -10.36 11.14 38.59
CA ALA A 236 -9.58 10.73 39.76
C ALA A 236 -10.32 11.14 41.06
N PRO A 237 -10.41 10.28 42.08
CA PRO A 237 -10.84 10.70 43.40
C PRO A 237 -9.70 11.40 44.16
N ALA A 238 -10.11 12.36 45.00
CA ALA A 238 -9.28 13.13 45.91
C ALA A 238 -8.79 12.32 47.12
#